data_AF-A0A6B2GAF5-F1
#
_entry.id   AF-A0A6B2GAF5-F1
#
_cell.length_a   1.000
_cell.length_b   1.000
_cell.length_c   1.000
_cell.angle_alpha   90.00
_cell.angle_beta   90.00
_cell.angle_gamma   90.00
#
_symmetry.space_group_name_H-M   'P 1'
#
loop_
_entity.id
_entity.type
_entity.pdbx_description
1 polymer ?
#
loop_
_entity_poly.entity_id
_entity_poly.type
_entity_poly.pdbx_seq_one_letter_code
_entity_poly.pdbx_strand_id
1 'polypeptide(L)'
;KILGIIAAKFGLLKFLQVRSYDLHFSLSRFLSYIESCASDSSDITELPFLGLICKPQTMKDCVSNSISIKIIPIPKPAGDVFESIIAAVFVDTGCDLVGTAKIFLPMFKDYIEKYIETFPVHPKIYVMENCRDVCKNVVKTNGGEYQVILKNPDEDFEYIGIANTLDEAHIASCYCLIKYNEKKPSNMT
;
A
#
# COMPACT_ATOMS: atom_id res chain seq x y z
N LYS A 1 -8.40 2.29 0.02
CA LYS A 1 -7.44 1.22 -0.40
C LYS A 1 -7.84 -0.13 0.17
N ILE A 2 -7.92 -0.27 1.49
CA ILE A 2 -8.22 -1.55 2.16
C ILE A 2 -9.52 -2.20 1.68
N LEU A 3 -10.58 -1.40 1.49
CA LEU A 3 -11.87 -1.89 1.01
C LEU A 3 -11.77 -2.53 -0.38
N GLY A 4 -10.96 -1.97 -1.29
CA GLY A 4 -10.73 -2.56 -2.61
C GLY A 4 -9.96 -3.88 -2.53
N ILE A 5 -9.02 -4.01 -1.59
CA ILE A 5 -8.29 -5.26 -1.33
C ILE A 5 -9.24 -6.31 -0.78
N ILE A 6 -10.08 -5.95 0.20
CA ILE A 6 -11.11 -6.84 0.76
C ILE A 6 -12.07 -7.29 -0.34
N ALA A 7 -12.60 -6.36 -1.13
CA ALA A 7 -13.49 -6.67 -2.24
C ALA A 7 -12.89 -7.68 -3.22
N ALA A 8 -11.61 -7.53 -3.54
CA ALA A 8 -10.88 -8.45 -4.40
C ALA A 8 -10.69 -9.84 -3.75
N LYS A 9 -10.24 -9.89 -2.50
CA LYS A 9 -9.99 -11.14 -1.76
C LYS A 9 -11.27 -11.99 -1.60
N PHE A 10 -12.42 -11.34 -1.39
CA PHE A 10 -13.72 -12.00 -1.30
C PHE A 10 -14.39 -12.22 -2.68
N GLY A 11 -13.69 -11.95 -3.78
CA GLY A 11 -14.17 -12.23 -5.14
C GLY A 11 -15.31 -11.33 -5.62
N LEU A 12 -15.66 -10.26 -4.89
CA LEU A 12 -16.80 -9.40 -5.19
C LEU A 12 -16.61 -8.63 -6.50
N LEU A 13 -15.35 -8.33 -6.86
CA LEU A 13 -15.02 -7.62 -8.10
C LEU A 13 -15.18 -8.49 -9.35
N LYS A 14 -15.28 -9.83 -9.22
CA LYS A 14 -15.45 -10.75 -10.37
C LYS A 14 -16.79 -10.57 -11.08
N PHE A 15 -17.77 -9.98 -10.39
CA PHE A 15 -19.11 -9.74 -10.92
C PHE A 15 -19.30 -8.30 -11.43
N LEU A 16 -18.26 -7.47 -11.34
CA LEU A 16 -18.35 -6.08 -11.75
C LEU A 16 -18.39 -5.98 -13.27
N GLN A 17 -19.49 -5.43 -13.81
CA GLN A 17 -19.62 -5.16 -15.23
C GLN A 17 -19.06 -3.76 -15.53
N VAL A 18 -17.99 -3.71 -16.32
CA VAL A 18 -17.31 -2.47 -16.68
C VAL A 18 -17.33 -2.28 -18.20
N ARG A 19 -17.76 -1.11 -18.67
CA ARG A 19 -17.74 -0.76 -20.10
C ARG A 19 -16.47 -0.03 -20.54
N SER A 20 -15.74 0.57 -19.61
CA SER A 20 -14.47 1.25 -19.88
C SER A 20 -13.34 0.23 -20.00
N TYR A 21 -12.65 0.23 -21.14
CA TYR A 21 -11.48 -0.62 -21.37
C TYR A 21 -10.37 -0.34 -20.34
N ASP A 22 -10.05 0.92 -20.09
CA ASP A 22 -8.99 1.31 -19.16
C ASP A 22 -9.27 0.84 -17.74
N LEU A 23 -10.52 0.99 -17.29
CA LEU A 23 -10.91 0.53 -15.97
C LEU A 23 -10.91 -0.99 -15.89
N HIS A 24 -11.41 -1.68 -16.92
CA HIS A 24 -11.33 -3.14 -17.00
C HIS A 24 -9.89 -3.62 -16.92
N PHE A 25 -8.99 -3.06 -17.74
CA PHE A 25 -7.56 -3.38 -17.73
C PHE A 25 -6.92 -3.13 -16.35
N SER A 26 -7.21 -1.99 -15.74
CA SER A 26 -6.69 -1.63 -14.42
C SER A 26 -7.18 -2.59 -13.33
N LEU A 27 -8.46 -2.98 -13.36
CA LEU A 27 -9.05 -3.96 -12.43
C LEU A 27 -8.47 -5.36 -12.65
N SER A 28 -8.35 -5.83 -13.90
CA SER A 28 -7.75 -7.13 -14.20
C SER A 28 -6.33 -7.21 -13.67
N ARG A 29 -5.51 -6.19 -13.91
CA ARG A 29 -4.13 -6.11 -13.38
C ARG A 29 -4.09 -6.11 -11.86
N PHE A 30 -5.00 -5.36 -11.21
CA PHE A 30 -5.12 -5.37 -9.76
C PHE A 30 -5.50 -6.74 -9.19
N LEU A 31 -6.44 -7.46 -9.82
CA LEU A 31 -6.83 -8.81 -9.42
C LEU A 31 -5.66 -9.80 -9.55
N SER A 32 -4.88 -9.74 -10.63
CA SER A 32 -3.67 -10.57 -10.77
C SER A 32 -2.64 -10.30 -9.67
N TYR A 33 -2.52 -9.06 -9.18
CA TYR A 33 -1.66 -8.74 -8.04
C TYR A 33 -2.17 -9.31 -6.72
N ILE A 34 -3.48 -9.32 -6.51
CA ILE A 34 -4.10 -9.94 -5.32
C ILE A 34 -3.88 -11.45 -5.33
N GLU A 35 -4.08 -12.10 -6.48
CA GLU A 35 -3.80 -13.53 -6.65
C GLU A 35 -2.32 -13.85 -6.41
N SER A 36 -1.42 -13.01 -6.91
CA SER A 36 0.02 -13.15 -6.64
C SER A 36 0.31 -13.00 -5.15
N CYS A 37 -0.28 -12.01 -4.46
CA CYS A 37 -0.09 -11.77 -3.03
C CYS A 37 -0.51 -12.97 -2.14
N ALA A 38 -1.39 -13.85 -2.62
CA ALA A 38 -1.78 -15.07 -1.92
C ALA A 38 -0.69 -16.17 -1.98
N SER A 39 0.31 -16.03 -2.85
CA SER A 39 1.46 -16.95 -2.93
C SER A 39 2.64 -16.43 -2.12
N ASP A 40 3.18 -17.27 -1.23
CA ASP A 40 4.28 -16.92 -0.30
C ASP A 40 5.58 -16.50 -1.01
N SER A 41 5.76 -16.93 -2.26
CA SER A 41 6.90 -16.59 -3.10
C SER A 41 6.77 -15.26 -3.85
N SER A 42 5.65 -14.55 -3.74
CA SER A 42 5.41 -13.34 -4.52
C SER A 42 6.22 -12.13 -4.04
N ASP A 43 6.57 -11.26 -4.98
CA ASP A 43 7.18 -9.95 -4.70
C ASP A 43 6.14 -8.91 -4.27
N ILE A 44 4.93 -9.30 -3.86
CA ILE A 44 3.86 -8.36 -3.52
C ILE A 44 3.50 -8.54 -2.07
N THR A 45 3.27 -7.43 -1.38
CA THR A 45 2.90 -7.46 0.03
C THR A 45 1.90 -6.36 0.34
N GLU A 46 0.97 -6.66 1.21
CA GLU A 46 0.02 -5.70 1.75
C GLU A 46 0.58 -5.03 3.01
N LEU A 47 0.51 -3.70 3.06
CA LEU A 47 0.97 -2.89 4.18
C LEU A 47 -0.08 -1.86 4.62
N PRO A 48 -0.14 -1.56 5.92
CA PRO A 48 -0.93 -0.44 6.43
C PRO A 48 -0.56 0.87 5.73
N PHE A 49 -1.54 1.74 5.50
CA PHE A 49 -1.44 3.05 4.82
C PHE A 49 -1.06 3.01 3.33
N LEU A 50 -0.18 2.09 2.93
CA LEU A 50 0.33 1.96 1.56
C LEU A 50 -0.58 1.12 0.67
N GLY A 51 -1.28 0.13 1.24
CA GLY A 51 -2.06 -0.84 0.48
C GLY A 51 -1.14 -1.92 -0.07
N LEU A 52 -1.19 -2.18 -1.38
CA LEU A 52 -0.29 -3.13 -2.02
C LEU A 52 1.03 -2.47 -2.43
N ILE A 53 2.14 -3.14 -2.15
CA ILE A 53 3.47 -2.73 -2.60
C ILE A 53 4.21 -3.87 -3.29
N CYS A 54 5.13 -3.54 -4.17
CA CYS A 54 6.20 -4.45 -4.57
C CYS A 54 7.25 -4.50 -3.45
N LYS A 55 7.73 -5.70 -3.14
CA LYS A 55 8.78 -5.96 -2.16
C LYS A 55 10.04 -5.18 -2.55
N PRO A 56 10.85 -4.79 -1.56
CA PRO A 56 11.85 -3.76 -1.80
C PRO A 56 13.00 -4.32 -2.62
N GLN A 57 13.37 -3.60 -3.68
CA GLN A 57 14.46 -4.00 -4.57
C GLN A 57 15.69 -3.15 -4.28
N THR A 58 16.79 -3.82 -3.94
CA THR A 58 18.10 -3.18 -3.77
C THR A 58 18.68 -2.94 -5.16
N MET A 59 18.88 -1.66 -5.52
CA MET A 59 19.62 -1.28 -6.72
C MET A 59 21.04 -0.94 -6.29
N LYS A 60 22.02 -1.63 -6.89
CA LYS A 60 23.44 -1.29 -6.76
C LYS A 60 23.89 -0.65 -8.06
N ASP A 61 23.79 0.67 -8.11
CA ASP A 61 24.48 1.45 -9.13
C ASP A 61 25.88 1.80 -8.65
N CYS A 62 26.80 2.10 -9.56
CA CYS A 62 28.24 2.25 -9.32
C CYS A 62 28.62 3.35 -8.30
N VAL A 63 27.65 4.17 -7.84
CA VAL A 63 27.86 5.43 -7.11
C VAL A 63 27.02 5.54 -5.83
N SER A 64 25.95 4.75 -5.66
CA SER A 64 25.11 4.82 -4.45
C SER A 64 24.31 3.54 -4.23
N ASN A 65 24.28 3.05 -3.00
CA ASN A 65 23.36 1.98 -2.63
C ASN A 65 21.96 2.57 -2.43
N SER A 66 20.97 1.99 -3.09
CA SER A 66 19.58 2.43 -2.89
C SER A 66 18.65 1.24 -2.71
N ILE A 67 17.53 1.52 -2.07
CA ILE A 67 16.42 0.58 -1.97
C ILE A 67 15.14 1.28 -2.39
N SER A 68 14.33 0.58 -3.17
CA SER A 68 13.09 1.15 -3.71
C SER A 68 11.86 0.34 -3.32
N ILE A 69 10.77 1.04 -3.02
CA ILE A 69 9.44 0.49 -2.82
C ILE A 69 8.48 1.14 -3.80
N LYS A 70 7.77 0.31 -4.56
CA LYS A 70 6.74 0.76 -5.49
C LYS A 70 5.35 0.42 -4.95
N ILE A 71 4.49 1.41 -4.86
CA ILE A 71 3.08 1.21 -4.53
C ILE A 71 2.35 0.73 -5.79
N ILE A 72 1.55 -0.31 -5.62
CA ILE A 72 0.67 -0.82 -6.67
C ILE A 72 -0.63 -0.02 -6.62
N PRO A 73 -1.05 0.60 -7.74
CA PRO A 73 -2.28 1.36 -7.77
C PRO A 73 -3.49 0.44 -7.60
N ILE A 74 -4.40 0.84 -6.70
CA ILE A 74 -5.67 0.15 -6.49
C ILE A 74 -6.76 1.00 -7.18
N PRO A 75 -7.52 0.44 -8.12
CA PRO A 75 -8.61 1.17 -8.77
C PRO A 75 -9.63 1.66 -7.73
N LYS A 76 -9.94 2.96 -7.71
CA LYS A 76 -10.93 3.53 -6.77
C LYS A 76 -12.26 2.77 -6.79
N PRO A 77 -12.82 2.41 -7.97
CA PRO A 77 -14.08 1.66 -8.03
C PRO A 77 -14.07 0.33 -7.30
N ALA A 78 -12.91 -0.28 -7.05
CA ALA A 78 -12.84 -1.52 -6.26
C ALA A 78 -13.33 -1.30 -4.82
N GLY A 79 -13.00 -0.15 -4.21
CA GLY A 79 -13.52 0.22 -2.89
C GLY A 79 -14.97 0.66 -2.94
N ASP A 80 -15.31 1.50 -3.93
CA ASP A 80 -16.66 2.06 -4.08
C ASP A 80 -17.73 0.95 -4.26
N VAL A 81 -17.40 -0.11 -5.00
CA VAL A 81 -18.27 -1.28 -5.18
C VAL A 81 -18.52 -1.99 -3.85
N PHE A 82 -17.50 -2.13 -3.02
CA PHE A 82 -17.64 -2.75 -1.72
C PHE A 82 -18.56 -1.96 -0.79
N GLU A 83 -18.35 -0.63 -0.72
CA GLU A 83 -19.22 0.27 0.03
C GLU A 83 -20.67 0.24 -0.49
N SER A 84 -20.84 0.19 -1.81
CA SER A 84 -22.16 0.08 -2.45
C SER A 84 -22.86 -1.24 -2.12
N ILE A 85 -22.14 -2.36 -2.05
CA ILE A 85 -22.68 -3.66 -1.63
C ILE A 85 -23.11 -3.60 -0.15
N ILE A 86 -22.31 -2.99 0.72
CA ILE A 86 -22.67 -2.80 2.13
C ILE A 86 -23.97 -1.99 2.24
N ALA A 87 -24.07 -0.89 1.50
CA ALA A 87 -25.27 -0.05 1.48
C ALA A 87 -26.50 -0.79 0.94
N ALA A 88 -26.34 -1.60 -0.11
CA ALA A 88 -27.43 -2.39 -0.67
C ALA A 88 -27.96 -3.41 0.35
N VAL A 89 -27.07 -4.11 1.06
CA VAL A 89 -27.46 -5.04 2.14
C VAL A 89 -28.14 -4.30 3.28
N PHE A 90 -27.67 -3.12 3.67
CA PHE A 90 -28.33 -2.30 4.70
C PHE A 90 -29.76 -1.92 4.33
N VAL A 91 -30.01 -1.56 3.07
CA VAL A 91 -31.37 -1.27 2.61
C VAL A 91 -32.23 -2.54 2.58
N ASP A 92 -31.68 -3.66 2.10
CA ASP A 92 -32.38 -4.95 2.00
C ASP A 92 -32.78 -5.53 3.36
N THR A 93 -31.95 -5.31 4.40
CA THR A 93 -32.27 -5.73 5.78
C THR A 93 -33.25 -4.80 6.51
N GLY A 94 -33.84 -3.82 5.81
CA GLY A 94 -34.75 -2.86 6.43
C GLY A 94 -34.04 -1.83 7.30
N CYS A 95 -32.84 -1.40 6.89
CA CYS A 95 -31.97 -0.48 7.62
C CYS A 95 -31.44 -1.03 8.96
N ASP A 96 -31.26 -2.37 9.07
CA ASP A 96 -30.65 -3.00 10.25
C ASP A 96 -29.13 -2.95 10.19
N LEU A 97 -28.54 -1.95 10.86
CA LEU A 97 -27.10 -1.78 10.95
C LEU A 97 -26.40 -2.96 11.64
N VAL A 98 -27.03 -3.57 12.65
CA VAL A 98 -26.44 -4.69 13.41
C VAL A 98 -26.40 -5.93 12.53
N GLY A 99 -27.49 -6.21 11.82
CA GLY A 99 -27.57 -7.27 10.81
C GLY A 99 -26.54 -7.10 9.70
N THR A 100 -26.46 -5.89 9.12
CA THR A 100 -25.44 -5.57 8.11
C THR A 100 -24.03 -5.77 8.65
N ALA A 101 -23.72 -5.25 9.85
CA ALA A 101 -22.40 -5.41 10.44
C ALA A 101 -22.02 -6.88 10.64
N LYS A 102 -22.95 -7.74 11.09
CA LYS A 102 -22.71 -9.18 11.24
C LYS A 102 -22.31 -9.87 9.94
N ILE A 103 -22.80 -9.40 8.79
CA ILE A 103 -22.47 -9.95 7.47
C ILE A 103 -21.03 -9.57 7.07
N PHE A 104 -20.63 -8.32 7.28
CA PHE A 104 -19.35 -7.81 6.79
C PHE A 104 -18.20 -7.89 7.80
N LEU A 105 -18.46 -7.88 9.11
CA LEU A 105 -17.43 -7.99 10.15
C LEU A 105 -16.46 -9.17 9.94
N PRO A 106 -16.91 -10.37 9.53
CA PRO A 106 -16.00 -11.47 9.21
C PRO A 106 -14.97 -11.13 8.12
N MET A 107 -15.31 -10.25 7.17
CA MET A 107 -14.40 -9.83 6.10
C MET A 107 -13.31 -8.85 6.57
N PHE A 108 -13.57 -8.14 7.68
CA PHE A 108 -12.63 -7.20 8.30
C PHE A 108 -11.82 -7.82 9.43
N LYS A 109 -12.23 -9.00 9.93
CA LYS A 109 -11.74 -9.61 11.16
C LYS A 109 -10.23 -9.59 11.25
N ASP A 110 -9.53 -10.17 10.26
CA ASP A 110 -8.07 -10.27 10.27
C ASP A 110 -7.37 -8.89 10.33
N TYR A 111 -7.96 -7.86 9.71
CA TYR A 111 -7.43 -6.51 9.76
C TYR A 111 -7.66 -5.85 11.11
N ILE A 112 -8.86 -6.02 11.67
CA ILE A 112 -9.23 -5.47 12.98
C ILE A 112 -8.34 -6.11 14.05
N GLU A 113 -8.23 -7.44 14.07
CA GLU A 113 -7.42 -8.18 15.05
C GLU A 113 -5.95 -7.77 14.96
N LYS A 114 -5.38 -7.70 13.75
CA LYS A 114 -4.00 -7.23 13.53
C LYS A 114 -3.76 -5.83 14.09
N TYR A 115 -4.72 -4.92 13.96
CA TYR A 115 -4.57 -3.53 14.42
C TYR A 115 -4.88 -3.34 15.90
N ILE A 116 -5.67 -4.23 16.51
CA ILE A 116 -5.85 -4.28 17.97
C ILE A 116 -4.54 -4.70 18.65
N GLU A 117 -3.84 -5.69 18.09
CA GLU A 117 -2.57 -6.19 18.64
C GLU A 117 -1.43 -5.19 18.45
N THR A 118 -1.35 -4.54 17.28
CA THR A 118 -0.30 -3.58 16.98
C THR A 118 -0.84 -2.46 16.11
N PHE A 119 -1.07 -1.30 16.72
CA PHE A 119 -1.47 -0.11 15.98
C PHE A 119 -0.34 0.33 15.04
N PRO A 120 -0.60 0.44 13.73
CA PRO A 120 0.44 0.82 12.79
C PRO A 120 0.72 2.31 12.94
N VAL A 121 2.00 2.67 13.08
CA VAL A 121 2.42 4.08 13.10
C VAL A 121 2.51 4.59 11.66
N HIS A 122 1.99 5.79 11.41
CA HIS A 122 2.05 6.38 10.09
C HIS A 122 3.52 6.73 9.72
N PRO A 123 4.10 6.16 8.63
CA PRO A 123 5.55 6.25 8.37
C PRO A 123 6.07 7.68 8.28
N LYS A 124 5.32 8.56 7.62
CA LYS A 124 5.68 9.99 7.48
C LYS A 124 5.72 10.71 8.82
N ILE A 125 4.81 10.39 9.74
CA ILE A 125 4.74 11.02 11.07
C ILE A 125 5.94 10.54 11.89
N TYR A 126 6.21 9.23 11.89
CA TYR A 126 7.36 8.68 12.58
C TYR A 126 8.68 9.32 12.13
N VAL A 127 8.92 9.44 10.82
CA VAL A 127 10.13 10.08 10.29
C VAL A 127 10.20 11.55 10.72
N MET A 128 9.10 12.30 10.67
CA MET A 128 9.07 13.70 11.10
C MET A 128 9.38 13.88 12.60
N GLU A 129 8.96 12.93 13.44
CA GLU A 129 9.16 13.00 14.89
C GLU A 129 10.54 12.50 15.33
N ASN A 130 11.11 11.50 14.63
CA ASN A 130 12.27 10.74 15.10
C ASN A 130 13.53 10.92 14.25
N CYS A 131 13.42 11.36 12.99
CA CYS A 131 14.56 11.56 12.11
C CYS A 131 14.83 13.05 11.93
N ARG A 132 16.04 13.49 12.29
CA ARG A 132 16.50 14.86 12.03
C ARG A 132 17.25 14.90 10.71
N ASP A 133 17.14 16.03 10.02
CA ASP A 133 17.99 16.38 8.87
C ASP A 133 17.92 15.46 7.64
N VAL A 134 16.82 14.73 7.45
CA VAL A 134 16.61 13.90 6.25
C VAL A 134 16.44 14.80 5.01
N CYS A 135 17.36 14.66 4.06
CA CYS A 135 17.27 15.31 2.76
C CYS A 135 16.21 14.63 1.89
N LYS A 136 15.34 15.44 1.28
CA LYS A 136 14.27 14.96 0.40
C LYS A 136 14.45 15.50 -1.02
N ASN A 137 14.54 14.59 -1.98
CA ASN A 137 14.48 14.90 -3.41
C ASN A 137 13.23 14.30 -4.04
N VAL A 138 12.67 14.99 -5.02
CA VAL A 138 11.46 14.57 -5.74
C VAL A 138 11.73 14.57 -7.23
N VAL A 139 11.46 13.45 -7.88
CA VAL A 139 11.59 13.27 -9.32
C VAL A 139 10.25 12.80 -9.87
N LYS A 140 9.81 13.39 -10.98
CA LYS A 140 8.64 12.89 -11.72
C LYS A 140 9.15 12.07 -12.90
N THR A 141 8.75 10.81 -12.98
CA THR A 141 9.18 9.90 -14.04
C THR A 141 8.41 10.17 -15.34
N ASN A 142 8.98 9.76 -16.46
CA ASN A 142 8.34 9.89 -17.78
C ASN A 142 7.01 9.13 -17.87
N GLY A 143 6.80 8.12 -17.02
CA GLY A 143 5.55 7.38 -16.89
C GLY A 143 4.46 8.08 -16.07
N GLY A 144 4.73 9.30 -15.58
CA GLY A 144 3.79 10.08 -14.76
C GLY A 144 3.80 9.73 -13.27
N GLU A 145 4.61 8.76 -12.85
CA GLU A 145 4.80 8.38 -11.44
C GLU A 145 5.72 9.39 -10.74
N TYR A 146 5.53 9.57 -9.44
CA TYR A 146 6.43 10.32 -8.58
C TYR A 146 7.40 9.36 -7.89
N GLN A 147 8.66 9.77 -7.84
CA GLN A 147 9.72 9.15 -7.07
C GLN A 147 10.18 10.14 -6.00
N VAL A 148 10.07 9.73 -4.74
CA VAL A 148 10.60 10.49 -3.60
C VAL A 148 11.80 9.75 -3.04
N ILE A 149 12.90 10.47 -2.93
CA ILE A 149 14.20 9.95 -2.48
C ILE A 149 14.50 10.62 -1.15
N LEU A 150 14.68 9.81 -0.11
CA LEU A 150 15.15 10.25 1.20
C LEU A 150 16.59 9.80 1.40
N LYS A 151 17.44 10.72 1.88
CA LYS A 151 18.84 10.46 2.21
C LYS A 151 19.17 11.07 3.56
N ASN A 152 19.82 10.29 4.42
CA ASN A 152 20.42 10.83 5.63
C ASN A 152 21.74 11.52 5.26
N PRO A 153 22.07 12.72 5.77
CA PRO A 153 23.29 13.43 5.41
C PRO A 153 24.55 12.62 5.71
N ASP A 154 24.50 11.82 6.79
CA ASP A 154 25.61 11.03 7.29
C ASP A 154 25.77 9.67 6.56
N GLU A 155 24.89 9.36 5.62
CA GLU A 155 24.82 8.04 4.99
C GLU A 155 24.79 8.13 3.48
N ASP A 156 25.60 7.28 2.83
CA ASP A 156 25.58 7.14 1.38
C ASP A 156 24.59 6.06 0.92
N PHE A 157 23.36 6.17 1.43
CA PHE A 157 22.27 5.25 1.14
C PHE A 157 20.97 6.00 0.89
N GLU A 158 20.27 5.63 -0.18
CA GLU A 158 19.05 6.28 -0.62
C GLU A 158 17.82 5.38 -0.43
N TYR A 159 16.76 5.97 0.12
CA TYR A 159 15.48 5.30 0.37
C TYR A 159 14.42 5.86 -0.56
N ILE A 160 13.97 5.04 -1.50
CA ILE A 160 13.18 5.49 -2.65
C ILE A 160 11.75 4.97 -2.54
N GLY A 161 10.78 5.86 -2.63
CA GLY A 161 9.35 5.53 -2.75
C GLY A 161 8.82 5.93 -4.11
N ILE A 162 8.08 5.04 -4.78
CA ILE A 162 7.52 5.24 -6.12
C ILE A 162 6.01 5.06 -6.08
N ALA A 163 5.25 6.03 -6.58
CA ALA A 163 3.79 5.96 -6.64
C ALA A 163 3.18 6.92 -7.68
N ASN A 164 1.87 6.79 -7.93
CA ASN A 164 1.15 7.69 -8.84
C ASN A 164 0.91 9.09 -8.25
N THR A 165 0.99 9.23 -6.93
CA THR A 165 0.83 10.51 -6.24
C THR A 165 2.07 10.84 -5.40
N LEU A 166 2.36 12.13 -5.27
CA LEU A 166 3.52 12.61 -4.52
C LEU A 166 3.46 12.20 -3.04
N ASP A 167 2.28 12.27 -2.42
CA ASP A 167 2.14 11.94 -0.99
C ASP A 167 2.34 10.44 -0.76
N GLU A 168 1.78 9.58 -1.60
CA GLU A 168 2.00 8.14 -1.52
C GLU A 168 3.46 7.76 -1.74
N ALA A 169 4.13 8.37 -2.73
CA ALA A 169 5.56 8.16 -2.98
C ALA A 169 6.39 8.57 -1.75
N HIS A 170 6.01 9.68 -1.09
CA HIS A 170 6.66 10.13 0.13
C HIS A 170 6.44 9.14 1.30
N ILE A 171 5.20 8.68 1.54
CA ILE A 171 4.93 7.69 2.59
C ILE A 171 5.70 6.39 2.33
N ALA A 172 5.79 5.94 1.06
CA ALA A 172 6.60 4.77 0.70
C ALA A 172 8.08 4.97 1.00
N SER A 173 8.64 6.13 0.67
CA SER A 173 10.05 6.44 0.98
C SER A 173 10.32 6.45 2.48
N CYS A 174 9.41 7.02 3.29
CA CYS A 174 9.50 7.00 4.75
C CYS A 174 9.42 5.58 5.31
N TYR A 175 8.48 4.75 4.82
CA TYR A 175 8.38 3.35 5.22
C TYR A 175 9.66 2.58 4.89
N CYS A 176 10.24 2.86 3.73
CA CYS A 176 11.50 2.27 3.30
C CYS A 176 12.64 2.65 4.24
N LEU A 177 12.77 3.94 4.57
CA LEU A 177 13.74 4.44 5.55
C LEU A 177 13.59 3.71 6.89
N ILE A 178 12.40 3.69 7.49
CA ILE A 178 12.17 3.06 8.80
C ILE A 178 12.59 1.58 8.78
N LYS A 179 12.03 0.80 7.85
CA LYS A 179 12.19 -0.65 7.83
C LYS A 179 13.61 -1.11 7.50
N TYR A 180 14.34 -0.33 6.72
CA TYR A 180 15.66 -0.72 6.22
C TYR A 180 16.82 0.04 6.84
N ASN A 181 16.54 1.08 7.63
CA ASN A 181 17.52 1.65 8.54
C ASN A 181 17.69 0.77 9.80
N GLU A 182 16.60 0.22 10.33
CA GLU A 182 16.63 -0.72 11.48
C GLU A 182 17.39 -2.02 11.19
N LYS A 183 17.52 -2.41 9.92
CA LYS A 183 18.21 -3.64 9.49
C LYS A 183 19.70 -3.46 9.19
N LYS A 184 20.25 -2.26 9.32
CA LYS A 184 21.71 -2.11 9.26
C LYS A 184 22.30 -2.88 10.45
N PRO A 185 23.19 -3.86 10.25
CA PRO A 185 24.00 -4.34 11.35
C PRO A 185 24.71 -3.10 11.89
N SER A 186 24.50 -2.80 13.17
CA SER A 186 25.37 -1.90 13.91
C SER A 186 26.78 -2.41 13.69
N ASN A 187 27.54 -1.75 12.82
CA ASN A 187 28.97 -1.96 12.72
C ASN A 187 29.51 -1.59 14.10
N MET A 188 29.71 -2.63 14.92
CA MET A 188 30.40 -2.53 16.20
C MET A 188 31.79 -1.96 15.89
N THR A 189 31.95 -0.72 16.32
CA THR A 189 33.22 -0.12 16.80
C THR A 189 34.09 -1.11 17.54
#